data_AF-A0A8H5EBG1-F1
#
_entry.id   AF-A0A8H5EBG1-F1
#
_cell.length_a   1.000
_cell.length_b   1.000
_cell.length_c   1.000
_cell.angle_alpha   90.00
_cell.angle_beta   90.00
_cell.angle_gamma   90.00
#
_symmetry.space_group_name_H-M   'P 1'
#
loop_
_entity.id
_entity.type
_entity.pdbx_description
1 polymer ?
#
loop_
_entity_poly.entity_id
_entity_poly.type
_entity_poly.pdbx_seq_one_letter_code
_entity_poly.pdbx_strand_id
1 'polypeptide(L)'
;MIRKPTDSLYHSDEYQISLRCLENKITSVVPLAPRGIPGTMSDLSTAWVATMDLLKLAALIYLKRASRNFSGTSPQIDAMVKRAHVLLDDLGTFNLAFPLLIIGCEARTDEQRMMILEHIERAKRTSTLRSLHGLQNILQQIWVQDDLAVDYELDYLKKLDAIISSYRIMPSYV
;
A
#
# COMPACT_ATOMS: atom_id res chain seq x y z
N MET A 1 11.12 6.93 13.68
CA MET A 1 11.10 7.61 12.36
C MET A 1 11.88 6.73 11.39
N ILE A 2 11.47 6.63 10.12
CA ILE A 2 12.25 5.90 9.10
C ILE A 2 13.56 6.66 8.86
N ARG A 3 14.71 5.98 8.95
CA ARG A 3 16.03 6.59 8.77
C ARG A 3 16.45 6.52 7.31
N LYS A 4 17.17 7.54 6.84
CA LYS A 4 17.77 7.54 5.51
C LYS A 4 19.02 6.65 5.50
N PRO A 5 19.40 6.05 4.35
CA PRO A 5 20.63 5.26 4.26
C PRO A 5 21.91 6.02 4.64
N THR A 6 21.90 7.35 4.54
CA THR A 6 23.02 8.23 4.92
C THR A 6 23.13 8.47 6.42
N ASP A 7 22.15 8.04 7.21
CA ASP A 7 22.16 8.17 8.68
C ASP A 7 23.09 7.11 9.29
N SER A 8 24.00 7.52 10.19
CA SER A 8 24.95 6.62 10.84
C SER A 8 24.28 5.50 11.65
N LEU A 9 23.04 5.73 12.09
CA LEU A 9 22.25 4.76 12.85
C LEU A 9 21.39 3.86 11.95
N TYR A 10 21.45 4.00 10.62
CA TYR A 10 20.66 3.18 9.69
C TYR A 10 21.01 1.68 9.75
N HIS A 11 22.26 1.36 10.06
CA HIS A 11 22.72 -0.02 10.23
C HIS A 11 22.83 -0.46 11.70
N SER A 12 22.35 0.37 12.64
CA SER A 12 22.44 0.01 14.06
C SER A 12 21.46 -1.10 14.44
N ASP A 13 21.87 -1.94 15.38
CA ASP A 13 20.99 -2.97 15.96
C ASP A 13 19.75 -2.36 16.60
N GLU A 14 19.90 -1.18 17.24
CA GLU A 14 18.78 -0.43 17.80
C GLU A 14 17.73 -0.07 16.75
N TYR A 15 18.16 0.37 15.56
CA TYR A 15 17.23 0.66 14.47
C TYR A 15 16.54 -0.60 13.99
N GLN A 16 17.27 -1.71 13.81
CA GLN A 16 16.68 -2.99 13.41
C GLN A 16 15.66 -3.53 14.44
N ILE A 17 15.97 -3.40 15.74
CA ILE A 17 15.05 -3.74 16.83
C ILE A 17 13.79 -2.87 16.77
N SER A 18 13.95 -1.57 16.51
CA SER A 18 12.80 -0.65 16.37
C SER A 18 11.88 -1.01 15.20
N LEU A 19 12.45 -1.43 14.07
CA LEU A 19 11.69 -1.87 12.90
C LEU A 19 10.90 -3.15 13.20
N ARG A 20 11.54 -4.13 13.85
CA ARG A 20 10.87 -5.38 14.27
C ARG A 20 9.74 -5.11 15.26
N CYS A 21 9.95 -4.19 16.20
CA CYS A 21 8.90 -3.78 17.14
C CYS A 21 7.69 -3.18 16.39
N LEU A 22 7.95 -2.34 15.38
CA LEU A 22 6.90 -1.75 14.56
C LEU A 22 6.16 -2.80 13.71
N GLU A 23 6.88 -3.73 13.08
CA GLU A 23 6.29 -4.86 12.34
C GLU A 23 5.37 -5.69 13.26
N ASN A 24 5.84 -6.01 14.47
CA ASN A 24 5.05 -6.74 15.46
C ASN A 24 3.81 -5.97 15.89
N LYS A 25 3.94 -4.66 16.10
CA LYS A 25 2.82 -3.80 16.47
C LYS A 25 1.74 -3.73 15.39
N ILE A 26 2.13 -3.66 14.11
CA ILE A 26 1.16 -3.68 13.00
C ILE A 26 0.46 -5.04 12.93
N THR A 27 1.22 -6.12 13.10
CA THR A 27 0.69 -7.49 13.02
C THR A 27 -0.26 -7.83 14.17
N SER A 28 -0.01 -7.29 15.37
CA SER A 28 -0.80 -7.57 16.57
C SER A 28 -2.11 -6.78 16.68
N VAL A 29 -2.38 -5.84 15.76
CA VAL A 29 -3.65 -5.10 15.77
C VAL A 29 -4.80 -6.07 15.50
N VAL A 30 -5.68 -6.24 16.49
CA VAL A 30 -6.91 -7.04 16.34
C VAL A 30 -8.04 -6.12 15.87
N PRO A 31 -8.70 -6.41 14.73
CA PRO A 31 -9.87 -5.66 14.30
C PRO A 31 -11.01 -5.87 15.31
N LEU A 32 -11.41 -4.82 16.01
CA LEU A 32 -12.65 -4.84 16.79
C LEU A 32 -13.80 -4.49 15.84
N ALA A 33 -14.78 -5.38 15.70
CA ALA A 33 -15.94 -5.12 14.86
C ALA A 33 -16.72 -3.89 15.38
N PRO A 34 -17.27 -3.03 14.50
CA PRO A 34 -18.13 -1.94 14.90
C PRO A 34 -19.35 -2.48 15.67
N ARG A 35 -19.68 -1.89 16.84
CA ARG A 35 -20.89 -2.25 17.60
C ARG A 35 -22.12 -1.73 16.85
N GLY A 36 -22.88 -2.62 16.21
CA GLY A 36 -24.09 -2.32 15.42
C GLY A 36 -25.17 -3.42 15.53
N ILE A 37 -26.37 -3.16 14.98
CA ILE A 37 -27.62 -3.92 15.18
C ILE A 37 -27.53 -5.39 14.69
N PRO A 38 -28.07 -6.38 15.43
CA PRO A 38 -27.93 -7.81 15.09
C PRO A 38 -28.80 -8.16 13.88
N GLY A 39 -28.16 -8.47 12.75
CA GLY A 39 -28.83 -8.90 11.52
C GLY A 39 -27.99 -8.68 10.26
N THR A 40 -27.30 -7.53 10.18
CA THR A 40 -26.35 -7.17 9.10
C THR A 40 -24.87 -7.29 9.53
N MET A 41 -24.63 -7.76 10.76
CA MET A 41 -23.31 -7.72 11.39
C MET A 41 -22.27 -8.66 10.76
N SER A 42 -22.68 -9.81 10.21
CA SER A 42 -21.72 -10.84 9.74
C SER A 42 -20.92 -10.35 8.54
N ASP A 43 -21.59 -9.83 7.51
CA ASP A 43 -20.94 -9.36 6.29
C ASP A 43 -20.17 -8.06 6.53
N LEU A 44 -20.74 -7.14 7.33
CA LEU A 44 -20.07 -5.89 7.71
C LEU A 44 -18.82 -6.15 8.57
N SER A 45 -18.88 -7.12 9.48
CA SER A 45 -17.73 -7.52 10.30
C SER A 45 -16.63 -8.16 9.44
N THR A 46 -17.00 -9.01 8.48
CA THR A 46 -16.04 -9.63 7.55
C THR A 46 -15.36 -8.57 6.67
N ALA A 47 -16.14 -7.63 6.12
CA ALA A 47 -15.60 -6.53 5.32
C ALA A 47 -14.70 -5.59 6.14
N TRP A 48 -15.03 -5.34 7.41
CA TRP A 48 -14.18 -4.59 8.32
C TRP A 48 -12.85 -5.28 8.59
N VAL A 49 -12.87 -6.59 8.86
CA VAL A 49 -11.65 -7.39 9.07
C VAL A 49 -10.78 -7.37 7.82
N ALA A 50 -11.36 -7.57 6.63
CA ALA A 50 -10.62 -7.51 5.36
C ALA A 50 -10.03 -6.11 5.10
N THR A 51 -10.77 -5.04 5.41
CA THR A 51 -10.28 -3.65 5.31
C THR A 51 -9.09 -3.41 6.24
N MET A 52 -9.18 -3.88 7.49
CA MET A 52 -8.07 -3.80 8.45
C MET A 52 -6.85 -4.60 7.99
N ASP A 53 -7.06 -5.78 7.41
CA ASP A 53 -5.97 -6.60 6.87
C ASP A 53 -5.29 -5.95 5.67
N LEU A 54 -6.03 -5.29 4.77
CA LEU A 54 -5.46 -4.49 3.69
C LEU A 54 -4.61 -3.34 4.20
N LEU A 55 -5.08 -2.61 5.23
CA LEU A 55 -4.32 -1.55 5.88
C LEU A 55 -3.00 -2.07 6.48
N LYS A 56 -3.03 -3.22 7.15
CA LYS A 56 -1.83 -3.86 7.70
C LYS A 56 -0.86 -4.28 6.60
N LEU A 57 -1.35 -4.93 5.54
CA LEU A 57 -0.52 -5.36 4.42
C LEU A 57 0.18 -4.16 3.77
N ALA A 58 -0.56 -3.10 3.46
CA ALA A 58 0.01 -1.88 2.92
C ALA A 58 1.05 -1.24 3.85
N ALA A 59 0.75 -1.13 5.15
CA ALA A 59 1.70 -0.58 6.12
C ALA A 59 2.99 -1.39 6.22
N LEU A 60 2.89 -2.72 6.20
CA LEU A 60 4.05 -3.61 6.25
C LEU A 60 4.86 -3.59 4.95
N ILE A 61 4.21 -3.54 3.77
CA ILE A 61 4.89 -3.38 2.48
C ILE A 61 5.67 -2.06 2.49
N TYR A 62 4.99 -0.96 2.81
CA TYR A 62 5.61 0.35 2.89
C TYR A 62 6.79 0.34 3.88
N LEU A 63 6.61 -0.23 5.07
CA LEU A 63 7.68 -0.32 6.07
C LEU A 63 8.90 -1.07 5.51
N LYS A 64 8.71 -2.21 4.85
CA LYS A 64 9.80 -3.02 4.29
C LYS A 64 10.53 -2.28 3.17
N ARG A 65 9.79 -1.63 2.27
CA ARG A 65 10.34 -0.83 1.17
C ARG A 65 11.12 0.39 1.68
N ALA A 66 10.49 1.16 2.56
CA ALA A 66 10.98 2.43 3.05
C ALA A 66 12.15 2.32 4.05
N SER A 67 12.14 1.31 4.93
CA SER A 67 13.15 1.18 5.99
C SER A 67 14.44 0.50 5.54
N ARG A 68 14.40 -0.26 4.44
CA ARG A 68 15.56 -1.00 3.92
C ARG A 68 16.11 -0.41 2.63
N ASN A 69 15.53 0.70 2.17
CA ASN A 69 15.80 1.31 0.88
C ASN A 69 15.85 0.28 -0.26
N PHE A 70 14.90 -0.67 -0.20
CA PHE A 70 14.93 -1.88 -1.00
C PHE A 70 13.85 -1.82 -2.07
N SER A 71 14.27 -1.76 -3.33
CA SER A 71 13.38 -1.66 -4.49
C SER A 71 13.25 -2.95 -5.32
N GLY A 72 14.13 -3.92 -5.09
CA GLY A 72 14.13 -5.20 -5.83
C GLY A 72 12.97 -6.15 -5.52
N THR A 73 13.01 -7.35 -6.08
CA THR A 73 12.00 -8.40 -5.84
C THR A 73 12.13 -8.99 -4.44
N SER A 74 11.01 -9.23 -3.76
CA SER A 74 11.00 -9.87 -2.43
C SER A 74 9.85 -10.86 -2.35
N PRO A 75 10.13 -12.18 -2.21
CA PRO A 75 9.09 -13.20 -2.09
C PRO A 75 8.09 -12.93 -0.95
N GLN A 76 8.56 -12.28 0.12
CA GLN A 76 7.68 -11.87 1.22
C GLN A 76 6.71 -10.77 0.80
N ILE A 77 7.18 -9.76 0.06
CA ILE A 77 6.31 -8.68 -0.47
C ILE A 77 5.35 -9.26 -1.51
N ASP A 78 5.84 -10.13 -2.40
CA ASP A 78 5.01 -10.76 -3.44
C ASP A 78 3.85 -11.57 -2.82
N ALA A 79 4.11 -12.32 -1.74
CA ALA A 79 3.08 -13.03 -0.99
C ALA A 79 2.06 -12.08 -0.34
N MET A 80 2.51 -10.95 0.19
CA MET A 80 1.63 -9.93 0.77
C MET A 80 0.75 -9.26 -0.29
N VAL A 81 1.31 -8.93 -1.45
CA VAL A 81 0.58 -8.35 -2.59
C VAL A 81 -0.45 -9.34 -3.11
N LYS A 82 -0.08 -10.62 -3.28
CA LYS A 82 -1.03 -11.67 -3.67
C LYS A 82 -2.19 -11.79 -2.70
N ARG A 83 -1.94 -11.78 -1.38
CA ARG A 83 -3.00 -11.77 -0.36
C ARG A 83 -3.87 -10.51 -0.46
N ALA A 84 -3.26 -9.36 -0.74
CA ALA A 84 -4.00 -8.11 -0.87
C ALA A 84 -4.97 -8.13 -2.07
N HIS A 85 -4.58 -8.71 -3.21
CA HIS A 85 -5.48 -8.89 -4.35
C HIS A 85 -6.70 -9.74 -4.00
N VAL A 86 -6.50 -10.87 -3.32
CA VAL A 86 -7.62 -11.73 -2.87
C VAL A 86 -8.59 -10.94 -1.98
N LEU A 87 -8.08 -10.16 -1.02
CA LEU A 87 -8.93 -9.34 -0.15
C LEU A 87 -9.67 -8.23 -0.90
N LEU A 88 -9.04 -7.63 -1.91
CA LEU A 88 -9.66 -6.59 -2.74
C LEU A 88 -10.79 -7.16 -3.62
N ASP A 89 -10.64 -8.41 -4.09
CA ASP A 89 -11.69 -9.12 -4.82
C ASP A 89 -12.87 -9.45 -3.90
N ASP A 90 -12.60 -10.01 -2.72
CA ASP A 90 -13.62 -10.39 -1.73
C ASP A 90 -14.46 -9.19 -1.26
N LEU A 91 -13.85 -8.01 -1.11
CA LEU A 91 -14.53 -6.81 -0.64
C LEU A 91 -15.48 -6.19 -1.68
N GLY A 92 -15.29 -6.47 -2.97
CA GLY A 92 -16.03 -5.88 -4.08
C GLY A 92 -15.76 -4.38 -4.30
N THR A 93 -15.82 -3.57 -3.24
CA THR A 93 -15.57 -2.12 -3.25
C THR A 93 -14.62 -1.72 -2.12
N PHE A 94 -13.52 -1.03 -2.44
CA PHE A 94 -12.55 -0.56 -1.46
C PHE A 94 -12.00 0.81 -1.88
N ASN A 95 -12.08 1.81 -1.01
CA ASN A 95 -11.85 3.22 -1.38
C ASN A 95 -10.74 3.93 -0.59
N LEU A 96 -9.97 3.21 0.23
CA LEU A 96 -8.84 3.80 0.95
C LEU A 96 -7.65 3.95 0.01
N ALA A 97 -7.25 5.21 -0.22
CA ALA A 97 -6.23 5.52 -1.21
C ALA A 97 -4.82 5.04 -0.80
N PHE A 98 -4.49 5.04 0.50
CA PHE A 98 -3.17 4.59 0.96
C PHE A 98 -2.90 3.11 0.63
N PRO A 99 -3.77 2.13 0.99
CA PRO A 99 -3.49 0.75 0.64
C PRO A 99 -3.46 0.51 -0.87
N LEU A 100 -4.39 1.11 -1.62
CA LEU A 100 -4.41 1.00 -3.08
C LEU A 100 -3.13 1.55 -3.72
N LEU A 101 -2.60 2.67 -3.21
CA LEU A 101 -1.31 3.21 -3.65
C LEU A 101 -0.19 2.20 -3.40
N ILE A 102 -0.01 1.77 -2.15
CA ILE A 102 1.13 0.93 -1.78
C ILE A 102 1.08 -0.43 -2.49
N ILE A 103 -0.09 -1.05 -2.58
CA ILE A 103 -0.25 -2.33 -3.29
C ILE A 103 -0.03 -2.12 -4.79
N GLY A 104 -0.59 -1.04 -5.36
CA GLY A 104 -0.43 -0.72 -6.77
C GLY A 104 1.02 -0.44 -7.19
N CYS A 105 1.84 0.13 -6.31
CA CYS A 105 3.28 0.32 -6.54
C CYS A 105 4.03 -1.01 -6.73
N GLU A 106 3.47 -2.12 -6.26
CA GLU A 106 4.09 -3.45 -6.35
C GLU A 106 3.61 -4.26 -7.58
N ALA A 107 2.75 -3.68 -8.42
CA ALA A 107 2.26 -4.31 -9.65
C ALA A 107 3.35 -4.33 -10.74
N ARG A 108 3.99 -5.48 -10.94
CA ARG A 108 5.11 -5.68 -11.88
C ARG A 108 4.71 -6.27 -13.23
N THR A 109 3.48 -6.76 -13.37
CA THR A 109 2.95 -7.27 -14.65
C THR A 109 1.72 -6.49 -15.08
N ASP A 110 1.41 -6.52 -16.37
CA ASP A 110 0.24 -5.84 -16.93
C ASP A 110 -1.07 -6.37 -16.33
N GLU A 111 -1.13 -7.67 -16.01
CA GLU A 111 -2.28 -8.28 -15.33
C GLU A 111 -2.47 -7.69 -13.92
N GLN A 112 -1.38 -7.53 -13.16
CA GLN A 112 -1.43 -6.92 -11.83
C GLN A 112 -1.85 -5.46 -11.90
N ARG A 113 -1.31 -4.72 -12.88
CA ARG A 113 -1.65 -3.31 -13.11
C ARG A 113 -3.13 -3.17 -13.47
N MET A 114 -3.64 -4.06 -14.33
CA MET A 114 -5.06 -4.09 -14.72
C MET A 114 -5.97 -4.33 -13.52
N MET A 115 -5.69 -5.34 -12.69
CA MET A 115 -6.47 -5.63 -11.48
C MET A 115 -6.58 -4.39 -10.57
N ILE A 116 -5.47 -3.68 -10.35
CA ILE A 116 -5.46 -2.46 -9.52
C ILE A 116 -6.31 -1.34 -10.14
N LEU A 117 -6.21 -1.13 -11.45
CA LEU A 117 -7.01 -0.13 -12.15
C LEU A 117 -8.52 -0.45 -12.05
N GLU A 118 -8.91 -1.72 -12.19
CA GLU A 118 -10.30 -2.15 -12.04
C GLU A 118 -10.84 -1.89 -10.63
N HIS A 119 -10.05 -2.15 -9.58
CA HIS A 119 -10.44 -1.82 -8.20
C HIS A 119 -10.60 -0.32 -8.00
N ILE A 120 -9.69 0.50 -8.54
CA ILE A 120 -9.77 1.96 -8.46
C ILE A 120 -10.99 2.48 -9.22
N GLU A 121 -11.29 1.91 -10.38
CA GLU A 121 -12.48 2.30 -11.16
C GLU A 121 -13.77 1.96 -10.41
N ARG A 122 -13.88 0.75 -9.86
CA ARG A 122 -15.01 0.36 -8.98
C ARG A 122 -15.15 1.33 -7.82
N ALA A 123 -14.06 1.65 -7.14
CA ALA A 123 -14.05 2.60 -6.02
C ALA A 123 -14.48 4.02 -6.42
N LYS A 124 -14.07 4.51 -7.60
CA LYS A 124 -14.47 5.82 -8.13
C LYS A 124 -15.97 5.90 -8.46
N ARG A 125 -16.58 4.80 -8.91
CA ARG A 125 -18.03 4.76 -9.19
C ARG A 125 -18.87 4.88 -7.92
N THR A 126 -18.36 4.39 -6.80
CA THR A 126 -19.08 4.37 -5.51
C THR A 126 -18.68 5.49 -4.56
N SER A 127 -17.64 6.28 -4.90
CA SER A 127 -17.03 7.26 -4.02
C SER A 127 -16.89 8.62 -4.71
N THR A 128 -17.34 9.69 -4.06
CA THR A 128 -17.11 11.07 -4.51
C THR A 128 -15.72 11.60 -4.14
N LEU A 129 -14.84 10.75 -3.59
CA LEU A 129 -13.54 11.16 -3.10
C LEU A 129 -12.60 11.59 -4.23
N ARG A 130 -12.15 12.83 -4.16
CA ARG A 130 -11.13 13.41 -5.05
C ARG A 130 -9.79 12.67 -4.96
N SER A 131 -9.49 12.03 -3.82
CA SER A 131 -8.25 11.28 -3.61
C SER A 131 -8.07 10.12 -4.59
N LEU A 132 -9.16 9.43 -4.96
CA LEU A 132 -9.12 8.33 -5.94
C LEU A 132 -8.93 8.81 -7.38
N HIS A 133 -9.32 10.05 -7.69
CA HIS A 133 -9.14 10.62 -9.02
C HIS A 133 -7.66 10.87 -9.35
N GLY A 134 -6.84 11.26 -8.37
CA GLY A 134 -5.39 11.41 -8.55
C GLY A 134 -4.63 10.09 -8.49
N LEU A 135 -5.15 9.11 -7.75
CA LEU A 135 -4.45 7.86 -7.47
C LEU A 135 -4.09 7.06 -8.73
N GLN A 136 -5.03 6.92 -9.65
CA GLN A 136 -4.80 6.24 -10.92
C GLN A 136 -3.63 6.85 -11.69
N ASN A 137 -3.61 8.18 -11.81
CA ASN A 137 -2.55 8.89 -12.53
C ASN A 137 -1.20 8.71 -11.83
N ILE A 138 -1.16 8.75 -10.50
CA ILE A 138 0.06 8.55 -9.73
C ILE A 138 0.63 7.16 -9.99
N LEU A 139 -0.20 6.11 -9.89
CA LEU A 139 0.24 4.73 -10.14
C LEU A 139 0.75 4.54 -11.57
N GLN A 140 0.04 5.08 -12.56
CA GLN A 140 0.49 5.01 -13.94
C GLN A 140 1.83 5.72 -14.15
N GLN A 141 2.06 6.87 -13.52
CA GLN A 141 3.36 7.53 -13.59
C GLN A 141 4.46 6.71 -12.88
N ILE A 142 4.15 6.05 -11.76
CA ILE A 142 5.08 5.14 -11.09
C ILE A 142 5.47 4.00 -12.03
N TRP A 143 4.49 3.35 -12.67
CA TRP A 143 4.74 2.26 -13.60
C TRP A 143 5.55 2.69 -14.82
N VAL A 144 5.28 3.89 -15.37
CA VAL A 144 6.10 4.46 -16.44
C VAL A 144 7.56 4.64 -16.00
N GLN A 145 7.81 5.14 -14.78
CA GLN A 145 9.19 5.25 -14.28
C GLN A 145 9.85 3.89 -14.09
N ASP A 146 9.10 2.88 -13.63
CA ASP A 146 9.62 1.52 -13.49
C ASP A 146 9.94 0.88 -14.84
N ASP A 147 9.09 1.08 -15.86
CA ASP A 147 9.29 0.55 -17.21
C ASP A 147 10.49 1.21 -17.92
N LEU A 148 10.77 2.49 -17.60
CA LEU A 148 11.95 3.20 -18.09
C LEU A 148 13.24 2.75 -17.41
N ALA A 149 13.17 2.21 -16.18
CA ALA A 149 14.30 1.77 -15.39
C ALA A 149 14.70 0.32 -15.71
N VAL A 150 15.07 0.06 -16.97
CA VAL A 150 15.33 -1.30 -17.50
C VAL A 150 16.55 -1.97 -16.84
N ASP A 151 17.59 -1.19 -16.52
CA ASP A 151 18.89 -1.70 -16.07
C ASP A 151 19.17 -1.49 -14.57
N TYR A 152 18.24 -0.88 -13.83
CA TYR A 152 18.43 -0.57 -12.41
C TYR A 152 17.10 -0.40 -11.67
N GLU A 153 17.12 -0.64 -10.37
CA GLU A 153 15.94 -0.43 -9.52
C GLU A 153 15.91 1.00 -8.97
N LEU A 154 14.80 1.70 -9.18
CA LEU A 154 14.58 3.04 -8.64
C LEU A 154 14.38 2.98 -7.12
N ASP A 155 15.13 3.78 -6.37
CA ASP A 155 14.93 3.96 -4.93
C ASP A 155 13.45 4.26 -4.62
N TYR A 156 12.82 3.37 -3.85
CA TYR A 156 11.37 3.35 -3.66
C TYR A 156 10.84 4.67 -3.11
N LEU A 157 11.50 5.21 -2.08
CA LEU A 157 11.07 6.45 -1.44
C LEU A 157 11.33 7.66 -2.34
N LYS A 158 12.47 7.71 -3.02
CA LYS A 158 12.75 8.81 -3.96
C LYS A 158 11.79 8.80 -5.14
N LYS A 159 11.42 7.63 -5.67
CA LYS A 159 10.43 7.49 -6.74
C LYS A 159 9.07 8.03 -6.28
N LEU A 160 8.58 7.58 -5.11
CA LEU A 160 7.33 8.07 -4.54
C LEU A 160 7.37 9.57 -4.30
N ASP A 161 8.44 10.07 -3.67
CA ASP A 161 8.60 11.49 -3.34
C ASP A 161 8.63 12.38 -4.60
N ALA A 162 9.39 11.99 -5.62
CA ALA A 162 9.47 12.71 -6.88
C ALA A 162 8.12 12.77 -7.60
N ILE A 163 7.42 11.64 -7.67
CA ILE A 163 6.13 11.57 -8.36
C ILE A 163 5.08 12.35 -7.57
N ILE A 164 4.92 12.09 -6.27
CA ILE A 164 3.92 12.78 -5.44
C ILE A 164 4.16 14.30 -5.44
N SER A 165 5.43 14.73 -5.32
CA SER A 165 5.79 16.16 -5.33
C SER A 165 5.56 16.84 -6.68
N SER A 166 5.49 16.10 -7.78
CA SER A 166 5.18 16.64 -9.10
C SER A 166 3.69 16.98 -9.29
N TYR A 167 2.80 16.50 -8.41
CA TYR A 167 1.37 16.80 -8.47
C TYR A 167 1.05 18.15 -7.82
N ARG A 168 0.30 18.99 -8.54
CA ARG A 168 -0.13 20.33 -8.06
C ARG A 168 -1.04 20.31 -6.85
N ILE A 169 -1.70 19.18 -6.59
CA ILE A 169 -2.57 18.97 -5.43
C ILE A 169 -2.04 17.73 -4.73
N MET A 170 -1.56 17.91 -3.50
CA MET A 170 -1.13 16.80 -2.66
C MET A 170 -2.32 15.85 -2.48
N PRO A 171 -2.19 14.57 -2.84
CA PRO A 171 -3.31 13.65 -2.69
C PRO A 171 -3.63 13.46 -1.21
N SER A 172 -4.91 13.51 -0.86
CA SER A 172 -5.36 13.16 0.50
C SER A 172 -5.47 11.65 0.61
N TYR A 173 -4.73 11.05 1.53
CA TYR A 173 -4.79 9.61 1.82
C TYR A 173 -5.46 9.29 3.16
N VAL A 174 -6.03 10.32 3.81
CA VAL A 174 -6.81 10.25 5.06
C VAL A 174 -8.26 9.87 4.75
#